data_AF-F8Q820-F1
#
_entry.id   AF-F8Q820-F1
#
_cell.length_a   1.000
_cell.length_b   1.000
_cell.length_c   1.000
_cell.angle_alpha   90.00
_cell.angle_beta   90.00
_cell.angle_gamma   90.00
#
_symmetry.space_group_name_H-M   'P 1'
#
loop_
_entity.id
_entity.type
_entity.pdbx_description
1 polymer ?
#
loop_
_entity_poly.entity_id
_entity_poly.type
_entity_poly.pdbx_seq_one_letter_code
_entity_poly.pdbx_strand_id
1 'polypeptide(L)'
;MRFKVTVTFPATSDGKPLSVKDFESTSSYYSYQIGNLLGPIYFSTFNIHADSAGITSGSIFAGAGTFKASKAAITGAFNVSSSLELTTTDAKITAQVGLQNDVASYLTGVQTSDSSNAATGGNFTVSATTVKAPINLTYTNSPVNSIQNLVVSTVYEPITVSLNSAYEGAFKLDSSYSHLTVNKSGATDPSGQGRERVLEKDSNSSDHVTGSAYWNPNSGPGLSQSSVQLKTSKSSIRLTV
;
A
#
# COMPACT_ATOMS: atom_id res chain seq x y z
N MET A 1 30.89 14.48 11.17
CA MET A 1 30.60 13.56 12.29
C MET A 1 29.41 12.70 11.89
N ARG A 2 29.49 11.36 12.03
CA ARG A 2 28.41 10.43 11.68
C ARG A 2 27.94 9.75 12.96
N PHE A 3 26.70 10.02 13.37
CA PHE A 3 26.08 9.42 14.55
C PHE A 3 25.03 8.40 14.10
N LYS A 4 25.03 7.21 14.71
CA LYS A 4 24.09 6.13 14.39
C LYS A 4 23.43 5.67 15.68
N VAL A 5 22.11 5.82 15.75
CA VAL A 5 21.27 5.18 16.77
C VAL A 5 20.74 3.89 16.19
N THR A 6 20.85 2.79 16.93
CA THR A 6 20.28 1.50 16.54
C THR A 6 19.26 1.11 17.61
N VAL A 7 18.01 0.92 17.20
CA VAL A 7 16.95 0.39 18.05
C VAL A 7 16.77 -1.08 17.68
N THR A 8 16.89 -1.97 18.66
CA THR A 8 16.70 -3.41 18.48
C THR A 8 15.57 -3.89 19.37
N PHE A 9 14.69 -4.71 18.81
CA PHE A 9 13.60 -5.35 19.56
C PHE A 9 14.03 -6.75 20.00
N PRO A 10 13.66 -7.17 21.22
CA PRO A 10 13.98 -8.51 21.70
C PRO A 10 13.21 -9.57 20.93
N ALA A 11 13.81 -10.74 20.74
CA ALA A 11 13.08 -11.93 20.34
C ALA A 11 12.23 -12.46 21.51
N THR A 12 11.10 -13.07 21.19
CA THR A 12 10.29 -13.80 22.17
C THR A 12 10.92 -15.16 22.47
N SER A 13 10.72 -15.68 23.68
CA SER A 13 11.27 -16.98 24.09
C SER A 13 10.58 -18.18 23.43
N ASP A 14 9.34 -18.00 22.95
CA ASP A 14 8.52 -19.03 22.31
C ASP A 14 8.58 -18.98 20.77
N GLY A 15 9.42 -18.10 20.21
CA GLY A 15 9.61 -17.95 18.76
C GLY A 15 8.44 -17.29 18.03
N LYS A 16 7.42 -16.80 18.75
CA LYS A 16 6.29 -16.08 18.16
C LYS A 16 6.65 -14.63 17.84
N PRO A 17 5.94 -13.96 16.92
CA PRO A 17 6.23 -12.56 16.63
C PRO A 17 6.02 -11.68 17.87
N LEU A 18 6.94 -10.74 18.10
CA LEU A 18 6.78 -9.73 19.14
C LEU A 18 5.62 -8.80 18.78
N SER A 19 4.66 -8.60 19.67
CA SER A 19 3.61 -7.59 19.50
C SER A 19 4.01 -6.30 20.20
N VAL A 20 4.21 -5.23 19.43
CA VAL A 20 4.48 -3.89 19.94
C VAL A 20 3.24 -3.03 19.75
N LYS A 21 2.72 -2.46 20.84
CA LYS A 21 1.50 -1.65 20.77
C LYS A 21 1.71 -0.37 19.95
N ASP A 22 2.80 0.33 20.23
CA ASP A 22 3.06 1.62 19.61
C ASP A 22 4.57 1.85 19.50
N PHE A 23 4.99 2.33 18.34
CA PHE A 23 6.34 2.79 18.10
C PHE A 23 6.28 4.11 17.35
N GLU A 24 6.88 5.14 17.96
CA GLU A 24 6.96 6.46 17.37
C GLU A 24 8.40 6.96 17.39
N SER A 25 8.82 7.59 16.28
CA SER A 25 10.09 8.31 16.24
C SER A 25 10.01 9.52 15.32
N THR A 26 10.53 10.64 15.81
CA THR A 26 10.57 11.91 15.08
C THR A 26 12.00 12.44 15.02
N SER A 27 12.44 12.85 13.84
CA SER A 27 13.77 13.43 13.67
C SER A 27 13.89 14.34 12.46
N SER A 28 14.57 15.49 12.62
CA SER A 28 14.76 16.42 11.50
C SER A 28 15.90 16.05 10.55
N TYR A 29 16.93 15.36 11.06
CA TYR A 29 18.21 15.18 10.34
C TYR A 29 18.70 13.73 10.26
N TYR A 30 17.97 12.77 10.85
CA TYR A 30 18.33 11.36 10.79
C TYR A 30 17.52 10.67 9.70
N SER A 31 18.22 9.94 8.83
CA SER A 31 17.57 9.01 7.92
C SER A 31 17.14 7.76 8.69
N TYR A 32 15.93 7.30 8.45
CA TYR A 32 15.44 6.05 9.00
C TYR A 32 15.79 4.89 8.08
N GLN A 33 16.47 3.89 8.64
CA GLN A 33 16.78 2.63 7.99
C GLN A 33 16.12 1.52 8.80
N ILE A 34 14.93 1.11 8.36
CA ILE A 34 14.16 0.04 8.98
C ILE A 34 14.59 -1.27 8.32
N GLY A 35 15.00 -2.25 9.13
CA GLY A 35 15.38 -3.58 8.64
C GLY A 35 14.21 -4.35 8.01
N ASN A 36 14.44 -5.60 7.65
CA ASN A 36 13.34 -6.51 7.36
C ASN A 36 12.75 -7.02 8.69
N LEU A 37 11.61 -6.45 9.06
CA LEU A 37 10.87 -6.74 10.28
C LEU A 37 9.61 -7.56 10.01
N LEU A 38 9.38 -8.03 8.77
CA LEU A 38 8.27 -8.93 8.46
C LEU A 38 8.58 -10.33 8.97
N GLY A 39 7.66 -10.92 9.72
CA GLY A 39 7.81 -12.20 10.41
C GLY A 39 8.00 -12.04 11.92
N PRO A 40 9.12 -11.51 12.42
CA PRO A 40 9.46 -11.58 13.85
C PRO A 40 8.73 -10.57 14.72
N ILE A 41 8.05 -9.56 14.16
CA ILE A 41 7.41 -8.50 14.91
C ILE A 41 6.15 -8.00 14.21
N TYR A 42 5.20 -7.52 14.99
CA TYR A 42 4.00 -6.81 14.56
C TYR A 42 3.84 -5.56 15.41
N PHE A 43 3.50 -4.44 14.76
CA PHE A 43 3.21 -3.18 15.43
C PHE A 43 1.72 -2.87 15.34
N SER A 44 1.01 -2.58 16.42
CA SER A 44 -0.37 -2.08 16.25
C SER A 44 -0.35 -0.70 15.58
N THR A 45 0.59 0.16 16.00
CA THR A 45 0.85 1.47 15.39
C THR A 45 2.35 1.66 15.17
N PHE A 46 2.72 2.19 14.00
CA PHE A 46 4.11 2.52 13.66
C PHE A 46 4.19 3.90 12.99
N ASN A 47 4.75 4.88 13.69
CA ASN A 47 4.82 6.27 13.25
C ASN A 47 6.26 6.74 13.11
N ILE A 48 6.64 7.14 11.90
CA ILE A 48 7.93 7.77 11.63
C ILE A 48 7.71 9.14 11.01
N HIS A 49 8.30 10.15 11.65
CA HIS A 49 8.43 11.48 11.08
C HIS A 49 9.91 11.82 10.85
N ALA A 50 10.22 12.17 9.61
CA ALA A 50 11.52 12.63 9.19
C ALA A 50 11.37 13.98 8.46
N ASP A 51 12.28 14.94 8.62
CA ASP A 51 12.23 16.16 7.81
C ASP A 51 13.03 16.02 6.52
N SER A 52 14.35 16.09 6.66
CA SER A 52 15.29 16.25 5.53
C SER A 52 15.95 14.95 5.09
N ALA A 53 15.84 13.90 5.89
CA ALA A 53 16.50 12.64 5.67
C ALA A 53 15.47 11.52 5.41
N GLY A 54 15.77 10.63 4.48
CA GLY A 54 14.77 9.70 3.93
C GLY A 54 14.35 8.57 4.87
N ILE A 55 13.29 7.88 4.47
CA ILE A 55 12.80 6.66 5.13
C ILE A 55 13.01 5.50 4.15
N THR A 56 13.78 4.51 4.57
CA THR A 56 13.97 3.26 3.83
C THR A 56 13.50 2.10 4.71
N SER A 57 12.57 1.30 4.20
CA SER A 57 12.03 0.11 4.87
C SER A 57 12.42 -1.15 4.12
N GLY A 58 13.12 -2.08 4.78
CA GLY A 58 13.30 -3.43 4.27
C GLY A 58 11.95 -4.13 4.17
N SER A 59 11.24 -4.22 5.30
CA SER A 59 9.83 -4.60 5.36
C SER A 59 9.31 -4.37 6.78
N ILE A 60 8.04 -4.04 6.94
CA ILE A 60 7.37 -3.98 8.24
C ILE A 60 5.99 -4.62 8.16
N PHE A 61 5.43 -5.02 9.29
CA PHE A 61 4.01 -5.31 9.42
C PHE A 61 3.40 -4.51 10.58
N ALA A 62 2.42 -3.68 10.26
CA ALA A 62 1.73 -2.85 11.23
C ALA A 62 0.20 -2.94 11.12
N GLY A 63 -0.54 -2.58 12.16
CA GLY A 63 -1.95 -2.28 12.04
C GLY A 63 -2.13 -1.01 11.23
N ALA A 64 -1.73 0.11 11.84
CA ALA A 64 -1.64 1.43 11.21
C ALA A 64 -0.18 1.88 11.08
N GLY A 65 0.24 2.22 9.87
CA GLY A 65 1.58 2.76 9.60
C GLY A 65 1.52 4.19 9.06
N THR A 66 2.28 5.11 9.67
CA THR A 66 2.40 6.50 9.22
C THR A 66 3.85 6.85 8.95
N PHE A 67 4.16 7.25 7.73
CA PHE A 67 5.51 7.61 7.29
C PHE A 67 5.48 8.99 6.66
N LYS A 68 6.12 9.95 7.34
CA LYS A 68 6.15 11.34 6.93
C LYS A 68 7.58 11.76 6.70
N ALA A 69 7.86 12.27 5.51
CA ALA A 69 9.09 12.95 5.15
C ALA A 69 8.74 14.40 4.72
N SER A 70 9.67 15.34 4.74
CA SER A 70 9.45 16.65 4.08
C SER A 70 10.15 16.72 2.73
N LYS A 71 11.45 16.42 2.70
CA LYS A 71 12.32 16.65 1.53
C LYS A 71 12.98 15.39 0.97
N ALA A 72 12.71 14.25 1.57
CA ALA A 72 13.40 13.01 1.27
C ALA A 72 12.44 11.88 0.92
N ALA A 73 12.97 10.88 0.22
CA ALA A 73 12.18 9.80 -0.34
C ALA A 73 11.68 8.86 0.76
N ILE A 74 10.51 8.27 0.52
CA ILE A 74 9.97 7.15 1.28
C ILE A 74 10.01 5.94 0.37
N THR A 75 10.77 4.92 0.75
CA THR A 75 11.00 3.73 -0.08
C THR A 75 10.94 2.45 0.74
N GLY A 76 10.44 1.36 0.17
CA GLY A 76 10.50 0.05 0.83
C GLY A 76 9.22 -0.77 0.75
N ALA A 77 9.14 -1.78 1.61
CA ALA A 77 7.95 -2.61 1.78
C ALA A 77 7.20 -2.26 3.09
N PHE A 78 5.88 -2.16 2.97
CA PHE A 78 4.98 -1.78 4.04
C PHE A 78 3.78 -2.72 4.02
N ASN A 79 3.68 -3.59 5.02
CA ASN A 79 2.53 -4.47 5.18
C ASN A 79 1.63 -3.89 6.26
N VAL A 80 0.33 -3.85 6.01
CA VAL A 80 -0.64 -3.30 6.95
C VAL A 80 -1.87 -4.18 7.14
N SER A 81 -2.42 -4.17 8.35
CA SER A 81 -3.70 -4.84 8.64
C SER A 81 -4.91 -3.90 8.67
N SER A 82 -4.68 -2.58 8.68
CA SER A 82 -5.76 -1.60 8.58
C SER A 82 -5.40 -0.38 7.72
N SER A 83 -4.29 0.31 7.98
CA SER A 83 -3.99 1.55 7.25
C SER A 83 -2.52 1.87 7.03
N LEU A 84 -2.25 2.55 5.91
CA LEU A 84 -0.93 3.06 5.54
C LEU A 84 -1.04 4.51 5.05
N GLU A 85 -0.31 5.43 5.67
CA GLU A 85 -0.14 6.80 5.20
C GLU A 85 1.33 7.06 4.84
N LEU A 86 1.59 7.42 3.58
CA LEU A 86 2.91 7.82 3.09
C LEU A 86 2.85 9.27 2.60
N THR A 87 3.54 10.20 3.28
CA THR A 87 3.48 11.62 2.92
C THR A 87 4.86 12.21 2.80
N THR A 88 5.13 12.90 1.70
CA THR A 88 6.31 13.75 1.50
C THR A 88 5.94 15.01 0.72
N THR A 89 6.86 15.94 0.50
CA THR A 89 6.57 17.17 -0.27
C THR A 89 7.36 17.20 -1.57
N ASP A 90 8.68 17.04 -1.47
CA ASP A 90 9.60 17.30 -2.58
C ASP A 90 10.30 16.05 -3.12
N ALA A 91 9.96 14.86 -2.62
CA ALA A 91 10.66 13.63 -2.96
C ALA A 91 9.73 12.47 -3.30
N LYS A 92 10.28 11.46 -3.96
CA LYS A 92 9.51 10.33 -4.49
C LYS A 92 9.01 9.40 -3.38
N ILE A 93 7.86 8.78 -3.63
CA ILE A 93 7.37 7.64 -2.87
C ILE A 93 7.51 6.40 -3.77
N THR A 94 8.15 5.35 -3.28
CA THR A 94 8.24 4.06 -3.99
C THR A 94 8.02 2.93 -3.01
N ALA A 95 6.80 2.39 -2.98
CA ALA A 95 6.38 1.47 -1.94
C ALA A 95 5.80 0.17 -2.52
N GLN A 96 6.22 -0.94 -1.92
CA GLN A 96 5.53 -2.22 -2.00
C GLN A 96 4.52 -2.29 -0.85
N VAL A 97 3.25 -2.54 -1.17
CA VAL A 97 2.16 -2.54 -0.20
C VAL A 97 1.61 -3.96 -0.07
N GLY A 98 1.66 -4.51 1.14
CA GLY A 98 1.02 -5.77 1.47
C GLY A 98 -0.17 -5.54 2.38
N LEU A 99 -1.30 -6.17 2.09
CA LEU A 99 -2.46 -6.15 2.98
C LEU A 99 -2.60 -7.52 3.65
N GLN A 100 -2.90 -7.54 4.94
CA GLN A 100 -3.09 -8.77 5.71
C GLN A 100 -4.04 -8.53 6.88
N ASN A 101 -5.19 -9.19 6.92
CA ASN A 101 -6.20 -9.02 7.98
C ASN A 101 -6.09 -10.03 9.13
N ASP A 102 -5.36 -11.14 8.96
CA ASP A 102 -5.23 -12.17 10.00
C ASP A 102 -4.01 -11.94 10.92
N VAL A 103 -4.13 -10.93 11.78
CA VAL A 103 -3.10 -10.59 12.77
C VAL A 103 -2.98 -11.67 13.86
N ALA A 104 -4.08 -12.34 14.20
CA ALA A 104 -4.08 -13.37 15.25
C ALA A 104 -3.26 -14.60 14.83
N SER A 105 -3.46 -15.11 13.62
CA SER A 105 -2.65 -16.22 13.09
C SER A 105 -1.19 -15.79 12.93
N TYR A 106 -0.93 -14.56 12.48
CA TYR A 106 0.42 -14.01 12.43
C TYR A 106 1.10 -14.06 13.82
N LEU A 107 0.47 -13.49 14.84
CA LEU A 107 1.03 -13.40 16.20
C LEU A 107 1.18 -14.76 16.90
N THR A 108 0.41 -15.77 16.49
CA THR A 108 0.56 -17.13 17.03
C THR A 108 1.68 -17.92 16.37
N GLY A 109 2.31 -17.38 15.32
CA GLY A 109 3.30 -18.09 14.51
C GLY A 109 2.70 -19.18 13.63
N VAL A 110 1.37 -19.30 13.61
CA VAL A 110 0.64 -20.19 12.72
C VAL A 110 0.54 -19.46 11.38
N GLN A 111 1.61 -19.51 10.59
CA GLN A 111 1.48 -19.20 9.18
C GLN A 111 0.65 -20.30 8.54
N THR A 112 -0.58 -19.99 8.14
CA THR A 112 -1.29 -20.80 7.15
C THR A 112 -0.38 -20.87 5.93
N SER A 113 0.30 -22.00 5.76
CA SER A 113 1.27 -22.25 4.70
C SER A 113 0.61 -22.35 3.32
N ASP A 114 -0.70 -22.18 3.29
CA ASP A 114 -1.51 -22.12 2.09
C ASP A 114 -1.49 -20.68 1.57
N SER A 115 -0.57 -20.44 0.66
CA SER A 115 -0.70 -19.37 -0.35
C SER A 115 -2.02 -19.46 -1.16
N SER A 116 -2.80 -20.53 -0.98
CA SER A 116 -4.17 -20.72 -1.48
C SER A 116 -5.29 -20.37 -0.50
N ASN A 117 -5.02 -20.20 0.80
CA ASN A 117 -5.94 -19.61 1.77
C ASN A 117 -5.46 -18.19 2.09
N ALA A 118 -5.42 -17.34 1.05
CA ALA A 118 -5.30 -15.92 1.27
C ALA A 118 -6.40 -15.54 2.26
N ALA A 119 -6.01 -15.00 3.42
CA ALA A 119 -6.96 -14.48 4.39
C ALA A 119 -8.03 -13.68 3.63
N THR A 120 -9.31 -13.90 3.92
CA THR A 120 -10.42 -13.30 3.16
C THR A 120 -10.93 -12.07 3.90
N GLY A 121 -11.32 -11.03 3.17
CA GLY A 121 -11.88 -9.83 3.75
C GLY A 121 -10.84 -8.85 4.30
N GLY A 122 -11.25 -8.09 5.30
CA GLY A 122 -10.49 -6.93 5.79
C GLY A 122 -10.93 -5.63 5.13
N ASN A 123 -10.66 -4.53 5.83
CA ASN A 123 -10.95 -3.18 5.36
C ASN A 123 -9.67 -2.37 5.50
N PHE A 124 -9.15 -1.92 4.35
CA PHE A 124 -7.84 -1.32 4.25
C PHE A 124 -7.93 0.09 3.66
N THR A 125 -7.21 1.02 4.27
CA THR A 125 -7.08 2.38 3.77
C THR A 125 -5.61 2.73 3.54
N VAL A 126 -5.25 3.03 2.31
CA VAL A 126 -3.89 3.42 1.92
C VAL A 126 -3.93 4.80 1.32
N SER A 127 -3.02 5.67 1.75
CA SER A 127 -2.82 6.98 1.14
C SER A 127 -1.35 7.25 0.86
N ALA A 128 -1.09 7.87 -0.29
CA ALA A 128 0.24 8.34 -0.66
C ALA A 128 0.16 9.73 -1.26
N THR A 129 0.87 10.70 -0.66
CA THR A 129 0.82 12.09 -1.09
C THR A 129 2.21 12.69 -1.22
N THR A 130 2.44 13.39 -2.33
CA THR A 130 3.59 14.28 -2.53
C THR A 130 3.17 15.52 -3.33
N VAL A 131 4.08 16.45 -3.58
CA VAL A 131 3.78 17.64 -4.41
C VAL A 131 4.59 17.61 -5.69
N LYS A 132 5.91 17.46 -5.59
CA LYS A 132 6.87 17.70 -6.69
C LYS A 132 7.62 16.46 -7.16
N ALA A 133 7.10 15.28 -6.86
CA ALA A 133 7.81 14.03 -7.13
C ALA A 133 6.86 12.90 -7.54
N PRO A 134 7.38 11.85 -8.20
CA PRO A 134 6.55 10.72 -8.63
C PRO A 134 6.16 9.84 -7.43
N ILE A 135 5.00 9.20 -7.57
CA ILE A 135 4.54 8.14 -6.66
C ILE A 135 4.45 6.82 -7.44
N ASN A 136 5.14 5.79 -6.94
CA ASN A 136 5.08 4.43 -7.46
C ASN A 136 4.61 3.49 -6.35
N LEU A 137 3.40 2.94 -6.47
CA LEU A 137 2.87 1.93 -5.55
C LEU A 137 2.68 0.61 -6.26
N THR A 138 3.10 -0.48 -5.63
CA THR A 138 2.87 -1.84 -6.12
C THR A 138 2.31 -2.69 -4.99
N TYR A 139 1.08 -3.15 -5.14
CA TYR A 139 0.47 -4.05 -4.18
C TYR A 139 0.99 -5.46 -4.42
N THR A 140 1.72 -6.01 -3.45
CA THR A 140 2.35 -7.33 -3.54
C THR A 140 1.39 -8.43 -3.13
N ASN A 141 0.51 -8.17 -2.17
CA ASN A 141 -0.50 -9.10 -1.69
C ASN A 141 -1.75 -8.34 -1.23
N SER A 142 -2.92 -8.89 -1.56
CA SER A 142 -4.21 -8.45 -1.00
C SER A 142 -5.11 -9.66 -0.74
N PRO A 143 -5.79 -9.73 0.43
CA PRO A 143 -6.88 -10.65 0.69
C PRO A 143 -7.97 -10.64 -0.39
N VAL A 144 -8.45 -11.81 -0.80
CA VAL A 144 -9.68 -11.91 -1.61
C VAL A 144 -10.87 -11.37 -0.81
N ASN A 145 -11.89 -10.84 -1.47
CA ASN A 145 -13.07 -10.25 -0.82
C ASN A 145 -12.76 -9.08 0.15
N SER A 146 -11.60 -8.44 0.04
CA SER A 146 -11.26 -7.26 0.86
C SER A 146 -11.90 -5.97 0.35
N ILE A 147 -12.09 -5.04 1.28
CA ILE A 147 -12.43 -3.66 0.98
C ILE A 147 -11.11 -2.87 0.95
N GLN A 148 -10.79 -2.28 -0.20
CA GLN A 148 -9.55 -1.56 -0.43
C GLN A 148 -9.83 -0.13 -0.86
N ASN A 149 -9.48 0.82 -0.01
CA ASN A 149 -9.60 2.25 -0.26
C ASN A 149 -8.21 2.85 -0.45
N LEU A 150 -7.94 3.36 -1.65
CA LEU A 150 -6.66 3.95 -2.02
C LEU A 150 -6.85 5.39 -2.47
N VAL A 151 -6.10 6.32 -1.88
CA VAL A 151 -6.02 7.71 -2.33
C VAL A 151 -4.56 8.08 -2.61
N VAL A 152 -4.25 8.41 -3.86
CA VAL A 152 -2.90 8.85 -4.24
C VAL A 152 -2.97 10.21 -4.89
N SER A 153 -2.13 11.14 -4.44
CA SER A 153 -2.08 12.47 -5.03
C SER A 153 -0.68 13.06 -5.15
N THR A 154 -0.47 13.75 -6.26
CA THR A 154 0.69 14.62 -6.50
C THR A 154 0.25 15.83 -7.32
N VAL A 155 1.12 16.80 -7.57
CA VAL A 155 0.78 17.98 -8.37
C VAL A 155 1.49 17.98 -9.72
N TYR A 156 2.81 17.79 -9.71
CA TYR A 156 3.64 18.06 -10.88
C TYR A 156 4.12 16.79 -11.61
N GLU A 157 4.09 15.65 -10.94
CA GLU A 157 4.82 14.45 -11.36
C GLU A 157 3.87 13.25 -11.55
N PRO A 158 4.32 12.15 -12.17
CA PRO A 158 3.43 11.06 -12.53
C PRO A 158 3.07 10.17 -11.33
N ILE A 159 1.93 9.52 -11.45
CA ILE A 159 1.49 8.46 -10.54
C ILE A 159 1.49 7.13 -11.29
N THR A 160 2.18 6.13 -10.75
CA THR A 160 2.08 4.73 -11.22
C THR A 160 1.60 3.85 -10.08
N VAL A 161 0.45 3.20 -10.27
CA VAL A 161 -0.11 2.24 -9.30
C VAL A 161 -0.36 0.91 -10.00
N SER A 162 0.15 -0.17 -9.41
CA SER A 162 -0.24 -1.53 -9.75
C SER A 162 -0.94 -2.15 -8.55
N LEU A 163 -2.22 -2.46 -8.71
CA LEU A 163 -2.99 -3.17 -7.69
C LEU A 163 -2.72 -4.68 -7.78
N ASN A 164 -2.99 -5.39 -6.69
CA ASN A 164 -2.97 -6.84 -6.68
C ASN A 164 -4.23 -7.37 -7.39
N SER A 165 -4.15 -8.56 -7.99
CA SER A 165 -5.26 -9.16 -8.74
C SER A 165 -6.52 -9.40 -7.89
N ALA A 166 -6.39 -9.48 -6.56
CA ALA A 166 -7.52 -9.59 -5.63
C ALA A 166 -8.30 -8.28 -5.45
N TYR A 167 -7.83 -7.15 -5.99
CA TYR A 167 -8.61 -5.92 -6.01
C TYR A 167 -9.85 -6.09 -6.90
N GLU A 168 -11.01 -5.79 -6.33
CA GLU A 168 -12.27 -5.61 -7.01
C GLU A 168 -12.89 -4.31 -6.50
N GLY A 169 -13.38 -3.44 -7.38
CA GLY A 169 -13.94 -2.14 -6.99
C GLY A 169 -13.90 -1.07 -8.06
N ALA A 170 -14.35 0.12 -7.68
CA ALA A 170 -14.39 1.30 -8.54
C ALA A 170 -13.06 2.07 -8.52
N PHE A 171 -12.66 2.61 -9.66
CA PHE A 171 -11.53 3.53 -9.77
C PHE A 171 -11.93 4.87 -10.38
N LYS A 172 -11.20 5.91 -10.00
CA LYS A 172 -11.27 7.26 -10.53
C LYS A 172 -9.87 7.84 -10.67
N LEU A 173 -9.54 8.31 -11.86
CA LEU A 173 -8.29 8.97 -12.18
C LEU A 173 -8.62 10.38 -12.67
N ASP A 174 -7.92 11.37 -12.15
CA ASP A 174 -8.06 12.78 -12.55
C ASP A 174 -6.69 13.42 -12.82
N SER A 175 -6.55 14.10 -13.96
CA SER A 175 -5.46 15.01 -14.27
C SER A 175 -6.03 16.27 -14.92
N SER A 176 -5.31 17.39 -14.92
CA SER A 176 -5.76 18.60 -15.61
C SER A 176 -5.12 18.78 -16.99
N TYR A 177 -4.01 18.09 -17.27
CA TYR A 177 -3.19 18.39 -18.46
C TYR A 177 -2.52 17.16 -19.11
N SER A 178 -2.85 15.94 -18.71
CA SER A 178 -2.15 14.76 -19.22
C SER A 178 -3.05 13.56 -19.40
N HIS A 179 -2.58 12.62 -20.22
CA HIS A 179 -3.25 11.37 -20.51
C HIS A 179 -3.26 10.43 -19.32
N LEU A 180 -4.43 9.85 -19.07
CA LEU A 180 -4.67 8.82 -18.08
C LEU A 180 -4.72 7.45 -18.75
N THR A 181 -4.13 6.44 -18.13
CA THR A 181 -4.14 5.07 -18.65
C THR A 181 -4.52 4.09 -17.55
N VAL A 182 -5.51 3.26 -17.85
CA VAL A 182 -5.91 2.11 -17.02
C VAL A 182 -5.72 0.83 -17.85
N ASN A 183 -4.89 -0.07 -17.36
CA ASN A 183 -4.57 -1.34 -17.97
C ASN A 183 -5.17 -2.50 -17.16
N LYS A 184 -5.77 -3.46 -17.87
CA LYS A 184 -6.17 -4.74 -17.31
C LYS A 184 -4.95 -5.64 -17.12
N SER A 185 -4.78 -6.22 -15.95
CA SER A 185 -3.76 -7.21 -15.66
C SER A 185 -4.12 -8.56 -16.32
N GLY A 186 -3.10 -9.29 -16.78
CA GLY A 186 -3.25 -10.67 -17.29
C GLY A 186 -3.24 -11.71 -16.17
N ALA A 187 -3.68 -11.35 -14.96
CA ALA A 187 -3.60 -12.22 -13.79
C ALA A 187 -4.64 -13.35 -13.86
N THR A 188 -4.42 -14.41 -13.07
CA THR A 188 -5.39 -15.48 -12.83
C THR A 188 -6.28 -15.14 -11.63
N ASP A 189 -7.51 -15.67 -11.61
CA ASP A 189 -8.47 -15.46 -10.54
C ASP A 189 -7.88 -15.89 -9.17
N PRO A 190 -7.68 -14.94 -8.23
CA PRO A 190 -7.06 -15.22 -6.95
C PRO A 190 -7.94 -16.05 -6.01
N SER A 191 -9.25 -16.19 -6.28
CA SER A 191 -10.11 -17.10 -5.51
C SER A 191 -10.03 -18.55 -5.99
N GLY A 192 -9.39 -18.81 -7.13
CA GLY A 192 -9.31 -20.14 -7.74
C GLY A 192 -10.64 -20.65 -8.33
N GLN A 193 -11.64 -19.78 -8.46
CA GLN A 193 -12.99 -20.15 -8.94
C GLN A 193 -13.13 -20.12 -10.46
N GLY A 194 -12.06 -19.80 -11.18
CA GLY A 194 -12.08 -19.71 -12.64
C GLY A 194 -12.87 -18.50 -13.17
N ARG A 195 -13.01 -17.45 -12.36
CA ARG A 195 -13.68 -16.21 -12.76
C ARG A 195 -12.88 -15.49 -13.86
N GLU A 196 -13.57 -14.72 -14.68
CA GLU A 196 -12.94 -13.88 -15.71
C GLU A 196 -12.68 -12.46 -15.18
N ARG A 197 -11.47 -11.93 -15.38
CA ARG A 197 -11.17 -10.53 -15.04
C ARG A 197 -11.96 -9.62 -15.97
N VAL A 198 -12.67 -8.64 -15.43
CA VAL A 198 -13.38 -7.60 -16.20
C VAL A 198 -12.79 -6.24 -15.86
N LEU A 199 -12.66 -5.40 -16.89
CA LEU A 199 -12.30 -3.99 -16.76
C LEU A 199 -13.32 -3.17 -17.56
N GLU A 200 -14.16 -2.45 -16.85
CA GLU A 200 -15.16 -1.55 -17.43
C GLU A 200 -14.71 -0.10 -17.23
N LYS A 201 -14.91 0.73 -18.25
CA LYS A 201 -14.61 2.17 -18.22
C LYS A 201 -15.89 2.93 -18.54
N ASP A 202 -16.43 3.64 -17.54
CA ASP A 202 -17.66 4.42 -17.66
C ASP A 202 -17.40 5.77 -18.34
N SER A 203 -16.24 6.37 -18.02
CA SER A 203 -15.73 7.58 -18.66
C SER A 203 -14.27 7.38 -19.00
N ASN A 204 -13.87 7.81 -20.20
CA ASN A 204 -12.52 7.63 -20.70
C ASN A 204 -12.09 8.86 -21.51
N SER A 205 -12.19 10.05 -20.91
CA SER A 205 -11.57 11.24 -21.46
C SER A 205 -10.06 11.21 -21.22
N SER A 206 -9.32 12.09 -21.87
CA SER A 206 -7.87 12.16 -21.71
C SER A 206 -7.44 12.49 -20.29
N ASP A 207 -8.26 13.23 -19.55
CA ASP A 207 -7.96 13.90 -18.29
C ASP A 207 -8.85 13.41 -17.12
N HIS A 208 -9.86 12.60 -17.41
CA HIS A 208 -10.75 11.99 -16.42
C HIS A 208 -11.15 10.57 -16.86
N VAL A 209 -10.84 9.58 -16.01
CA VAL A 209 -11.17 8.18 -16.27
C VAL A 209 -11.85 7.57 -15.04
N THR A 210 -13.04 7.01 -15.22
CA THR A 210 -13.79 6.28 -14.19
C THR A 210 -14.18 4.91 -14.68
N GLY A 211 -14.35 3.97 -13.77
CA GLY A 211 -14.78 2.62 -14.10
C GLY A 211 -14.64 1.67 -12.93
N SER A 212 -14.66 0.37 -13.24
CA SER A 212 -14.51 -0.68 -12.26
C SER A 212 -13.67 -1.84 -12.80
N ALA A 213 -13.03 -2.56 -11.88
CA ALA A 213 -12.32 -3.79 -12.17
C ALA A 213 -12.79 -4.87 -11.20
N TYR A 214 -13.09 -6.07 -11.71
CA TYR A 214 -13.70 -7.13 -10.92
C TYR A 214 -13.54 -8.50 -11.56
N TRP A 215 -13.98 -9.56 -10.87
CA TRP A 215 -13.98 -10.92 -11.36
C TRP A 215 -15.42 -11.43 -11.56
N ASN A 216 -15.75 -11.88 -12.77
CA ASN A 216 -17.09 -12.35 -13.16
C ASN A 216 -17.19 -13.90 -13.08
N PRO A 217 -18.22 -14.50 -12.44
CA PRO A 217 -19.36 -13.87 -11.77
C PRO A 217 -19.00 -13.08 -10.51
N ASN A 218 -19.61 -11.90 -10.41
CA ASN A 218 -19.34 -10.91 -9.38
C ASN A 218 -19.83 -11.41 -8.02
N SER A 219 -18.92 -11.54 -7.07
CA SER A 219 -19.25 -11.98 -5.73
C SER A 219 -18.23 -11.45 -4.73
N GLY A 220 -18.55 -10.37 -4.02
CA GLY A 220 -17.71 -9.87 -2.94
C GLY A 220 -18.02 -8.44 -2.50
N PRO A 221 -17.73 -8.08 -1.24
CA PRO A 221 -17.93 -6.73 -0.71
C PRO A 221 -16.97 -5.71 -1.33
N GLY A 222 -15.81 -6.16 -1.83
CA GLY A 222 -14.83 -5.29 -2.49
C GLY A 222 -15.43 -4.56 -3.68
N LEU A 223 -16.22 -5.23 -4.52
CA LEU A 223 -16.82 -4.63 -5.70
C LEU A 223 -17.65 -3.37 -5.39
N SER A 224 -18.45 -3.41 -4.32
CA SER A 224 -19.37 -2.32 -3.98
C SER A 224 -18.81 -1.30 -2.99
N GLN A 225 -17.71 -1.62 -2.30
CA GLN A 225 -17.19 -0.79 -1.20
C GLN A 225 -15.74 -0.33 -1.39
N SER A 226 -14.97 -0.95 -2.28
CA SER A 226 -13.59 -0.52 -2.59
C SER A 226 -13.58 0.66 -3.55
N SER A 227 -12.63 1.57 -3.34
CA SER A 227 -12.43 2.72 -4.20
C SER A 227 -10.95 3.06 -4.37
N VAL A 228 -10.53 3.34 -5.60
CA VAL A 228 -9.19 3.85 -5.92
C VAL A 228 -9.34 5.24 -6.52
N GLN A 229 -8.68 6.23 -5.93
CA GLN A 229 -8.67 7.61 -6.39
C GLN A 229 -7.23 8.07 -6.63
N LEU A 230 -6.88 8.34 -7.88
CA LEU A 230 -5.55 8.82 -8.26
C LEU A 230 -5.69 10.21 -8.86
N LYS A 231 -4.96 11.19 -8.32
CA LYS A 231 -5.07 12.58 -8.75
C LYS A 231 -3.71 13.22 -8.97
N THR A 232 -3.54 13.85 -10.13
CA THR A 232 -2.44 14.78 -10.38
C THR A 232 -2.96 16.04 -11.05
N SER A 233 -2.15 17.09 -11.17
CA SER A 233 -2.54 18.28 -11.93
C SER A 233 -1.86 18.30 -13.29
N LYS A 234 -0.56 18.01 -13.36
CA LYS A 234 0.26 18.31 -14.54
C LYS A 234 0.95 17.11 -15.19
N SER A 235 0.67 15.89 -14.73
CA SER A 235 1.37 14.71 -15.22
C SER A 235 0.42 13.55 -15.51
N SER A 236 0.98 12.45 -16.00
CA SER A 236 0.23 11.26 -16.36
C SER A 236 -0.07 10.38 -15.14
N ILE A 237 -1.12 9.58 -15.26
CA ILE A 237 -1.44 8.52 -14.31
C ILE A 237 -1.49 7.20 -15.07
N ARG A 238 -0.80 6.19 -14.53
CA ARG A 238 -0.92 4.81 -14.98
C ARG A 238 -1.43 3.95 -13.84
N LEU A 239 -2.61 3.38 -14.02
CA LEU A 239 -3.20 2.37 -13.15
C LEU A 239 -3.16 1.01 -13.86
N THR A 240 -2.76 -0.03 -13.13
CA THR A 240 -2.91 -1.43 -13.54
C THR A 240 -3.78 -2.14 -12.53
N VAL A 241 -4.86 -2.76 -13.01
CA VAL A 241 -5.87 -3.51 -12.24
C VAL A 241 -6.02 -4.91 -12.76
#